data_AF-A0A4P8SKK3-F1
#
_entry.id   AF-A0A4P8SKK3-F1
#
_cell.length_a   1.000
_cell.length_b   1.000
_cell.length_c   1.000
_cell.angle_alpha   90.00
_cell.angle_beta   90.00
_cell.angle_gamma   90.00
#
_symmetry.space_group_name_H-M   'P 1'
#
loop_
_entity.id
_entity.type
_entity.pdbx_description
1 polymer ?
#
loop_
_entity_poly.entity_id
_entity_poly.type
_entity_poly.pdbx_seq_one_letter_code
_entity_poly.pdbx_strand_id
1 'polypeptide(L)'
;MTFTLKPAPIFPLPVMYRMIRVLAIEMAPAQFSEEFTALNILNLYLQREYGLDMQISQDERGKPQFSGDAYKLYKDAAENDNIPHSSAAGVAGRVSTFKFEDLLTLEKELKEMRDWMVDNGFILITESRMYRASVALFEHSHLKIGK
;
A
#
# COMPACT_ATOMS: atom_id res chain seq x y z
N MET A 1 12.23 -23.16 13.99
CA MET A 1 12.29 -21.70 13.87
C MET A 1 11.19 -21.13 14.72
N THR A 2 11.54 -20.43 15.79
CA THR A 2 10.60 -19.76 16.69
C THR A 2 10.18 -18.47 16.00
N PHE A 3 8.90 -18.37 15.60
CA PHE A 3 8.33 -17.14 15.08
C PHE A 3 8.20 -16.15 16.23
N THR A 4 9.17 -15.24 16.38
CA THR A 4 8.99 -14.03 17.17
C THR A 4 8.02 -13.15 16.36
N LEU A 5 6.74 -13.17 16.73
CA LEU A 5 5.71 -12.28 16.19
C LEU A 5 6.23 -10.84 16.30
N LYS A 6 6.56 -10.21 15.17
CA LYS A 6 6.61 -8.74 15.12
C LYS A 6 5.21 -8.25 15.52
N PRO A 7 5.10 -7.29 16.45
CA PRO A 7 3.83 -6.92 17.06
C PRO A 7 3.01 -6.10 16.07
N ALA A 8 2.00 -6.73 15.44
CA ALA A 8 1.07 -6.13 14.48
C ALA A 8 1.73 -5.46 13.25
N PRO A 9 1.34 -5.81 12.01
CA PRO A 9 1.88 -5.15 10.83
C PRO A 9 1.60 -3.64 10.85
N ILE A 10 2.45 -2.84 10.19
CA ILE A 10 2.29 -1.38 10.11
C ILE A 10 0.90 -1.07 9.58
N PHE A 11 0.42 -1.77 8.55
CA PHE A 11 -0.97 -1.68 8.14
C PHE A 11 -1.71 -2.99 8.37
N PRO A 12 -3.02 -2.96 8.68
CA PRO A 12 -3.84 -4.17 8.68
C PRO A 12 -3.71 -4.91 7.35
N LEU A 13 -3.69 -6.25 7.38
CA LEU A 13 -3.57 -7.09 6.18
C LEU A 13 -4.53 -6.68 5.04
N PRO A 14 -5.82 -6.35 5.27
CA PRO A 14 -6.70 -5.91 4.19
C PRO A 14 -6.27 -4.58 3.52
N VAL A 15 -5.58 -3.70 4.26
CA VAL A 15 -5.05 -2.44 3.71
C VAL A 15 -3.81 -2.74 2.86
N MET A 16 -2.89 -3.56 3.34
CA MET A 16 -1.71 -3.97 2.58
C MET A 16 -2.09 -4.73 1.30
N TYR A 17 -3.12 -5.58 1.36
CA TYR A 17 -3.69 -6.24 0.17
C TYR A 17 -4.11 -5.20 -0.89
N ARG A 18 -4.84 -4.17 -0.47
CA ARG A 18 -5.29 -3.10 -1.38
C ARG A 18 -4.12 -2.31 -1.95
N MET A 19 -3.13 -1.97 -1.14
CA MET A 19 -1.91 -1.29 -1.60
C MET A 19 -1.23 -2.06 -2.74
N ILE A 20 -1.01 -3.36 -2.56
CA ILE A 20 -0.35 -4.21 -3.57
C ILE A 20 -1.24 -4.38 -4.80
N ARG A 21 -2.56 -4.55 -4.62
CA ARG A 21 -3.51 -4.66 -5.74
C ARG A 21 -3.55 -3.39 -6.58
N VAL A 22 -3.56 -2.20 -5.96
CA VAL A 22 -3.51 -0.91 -6.66
C VAL A 22 -2.23 -0.83 -7.50
N LEU A 23 -1.07 -1.14 -6.92
CA LEU A 23 0.20 -1.16 -7.65
C LEU A 23 0.16 -2.12 -8.85
N ALA A 24 -0.37 -3.33 -8.65
CA ALA A 24 -0.45 -4.34 -9.71
C ALA A 24 -1.40 -3.97 -10.85
N ILE A 25 -2.45 -3.19 -10.59
CA ILE A 25 -3.39 -2.69 -11.61
C ILE A 25 -2.76 -1.57 -12.44
N GLU A 26 -2.02 -0.69 -11.78
CA GLU A 26 -1.48 0.55 -12.38
C GLU A 26 -0.17 0.33 -13.13
N MET A 27 0.61 -0.69 -12.76
CA MET A 27 1.92 -0.94 -13.33
C MET A 27 1.94 -2.16 -14.26
N ALA A 28 2.72 -2.04 -15.35
CA ALA A 28 3.01 -3.19 -16.20
C ALA A 28 3.87 -4.23 -15.44
N PRO A 29 3.87 -5.53 -15.82
CA PRO A 29 4.55 -6.59 -15.07
C PRO A 29 6.03 -6.34 -14.77
N ALA A 30 6.79 -5.84 -15.75
CA ALA A 30 8.20 -5.52 -15.56
C ALA A 30 8.39 -4.39 -14.54
N GLN A 31 7.54 -3.36 -14.62
CA GLN A 31 7.56 -2.21 -13.72
C GLN A 31 7.08 -2.57 -12.31
N PHE A 32 6.15 -3.52 -12.17
CA PHE A 32 5.62 -3.93 -10.86
C PHE A 32 6.71 -4.47 -9.92
N SER A 33 7.73 -5.14 -10.47
CA SER A 33 8.85 -5.62 -9.66
C SER A 33 9.89 -4.53 -9.39
N GLU A 34 10.18 -3.69 -10.39
CA GLU A 34 11.20 -2.63 -10.31
C GLU A 34 10.77 -1.49 -9.37
N GLU A 35 9.48 -1.13 -9.41
CA GLU A 35 8.91 -0.02 -8.66
C GLU A 35 8.33 -0.44 -7.30
N PHE A 36 8.59 -1.68 -6.85
CA PHE A 36 8.09 -2.22 -5.59
C PHE A 36 8.83 -1.62 -4.38
N THR A 37 8.57 -0.35 -4.10
CA THR A 37 9.08 0.38 -2.94
C THR A 37 7.92 0.88 -2.08
N ALA A 38 8.13 1.02 -0.77
CA ALA A 38 7.10 1.55 0.11
C ALA A 38 6.64 2.96 -0.32
N LEU A 39 7.55 3.79 -0.82
CA LEU A 39 7.25 5.14 -1.30
C LEU A 39 6.29 5.13 -2.49
N ASN A 40 6.63 4.39 -3.53
CA ASN A 40 5.81 4.31 -4.74
C ASN A 40 4.43 3.74 -4.43
N ILE A 41 4.38 2.69 -3.61
CA ILE A 41 3.14 2.05 -3.20
C ILE A 41 2.27 3.02 -2.41
N LEU A 42 2.84 3.74 -1.44
CA LEU A 42 2.08 4.71 -0.65
C LEU A 42 1.58 5.89 -1.49
N ASN A 43 2.44 6.46 -2.34
CA ASN A 43 2.06 7.55 -3.25
C ASN A 43 0.89 7.15 -4.14
N LEU A 44 1.00 5.99 -4.79
CA LEU A 44 -0.03 5.48 -5.66
C LEU A 44 -1.31 5.12 -4.89
N TYR A 45 -1.18 4.50 -3.71
CA TYR A 45 -2.32 4.13 -2.88
C TYR A 45 -3.09 5.36 -2.39
N LEU A 46 -2.40 6.39 -1.89
CA LEU A 46 -3.03 7.64 -1.42
C LEU A 46 -3.75 8.36 -2.58
N GLN A 47 -3.13 8.40 -3.76
CA GLN A 47 -3.72 9.03 -4.93
C GLN A 47 -4.92 8.24 -5.46
N ARG A 48 -4.81 6.92 -5.61
CA ARG A 48 -5.83 6.08 -6.27
C ARG A 48 -7.00 5.71 -5.37
N GLU A 49 -6.74 5.38 -4.11
CA GLU A 49 -7.79 4.97 -3.18
C GLU A 49 -8.56 6.17 -2.61
N TYR A 50 -7.85 7.27 -2.35
CA TYR A 50 -8.41 8.42 -1.62
C TYR A 50 -8.44 9.72 -2.40
N GLY A 51 -7.89 9.77 -3.63
CA GLY A 51 -7.83 11.00 -4.41
C GLY A 51 -6.96 12.08 -3.79
N LEU A 52 -6.00 11.70 -2.94
CA LEU A 52 -5.18 12.66 -2.20
C LEU A 52 -3.97 13.11 -3.02
N ASP A 53 -3.81 14.42 -3.15
CA ASP A 53 -2.57 15.04 -3.58
C ASP A 53 -1.58 15.08 -2.40
N MET A 54 -0.95 13.92 -2.15
CA MET A 54 0.09 13.74 -1.16
C MET A 54 1.25 12.97 -1.80
N GLN A 55 2.45 13.54 -1.73
CA GLN A 55 3.66 12.90 -2.22
C GLN A 55 4.63 12.65 -1.07
N ILE A 56 5.31 11.51 -1.17
CA ILE A 56 6.33 11.04 -0.25
C ILE A 56 7.60 10.82 -1.08
N SER A 57 8.65 11.53 -0.72
CA SER A 57 9.99 11.38 -1.29
C SER A 57 11.01 11.10 -0.19
N GLN A 58 12.26 10.86 -0.55
CA GLN A 58 13.38 10.76 0.39
C GLN A 58 14.37 11.88 0.13
N ASP A 59 14.90 12.46 1.20
CA ASP A 59 16.04 13.38 1.11
C ASP A 59 17.37 12.62 0.89
N GLU A 60 18.46 13.36 0.70
CA GLU A 60 19.82 12.79 0.49
C GLU A 60 20.30 11.89 1.64
N ARG A 61 19.65 11.97 2.82
CA ARG A 61 19.95 11.18 4.02
C ARG A 61 18.91 10.07 4.24
N GLY A 62 18.02 9.83 3.28
CA GLY A 62 16.96 8.82 3.34
C GLY A 62 15.78 9.19 4.22
N LYS A 63 15.70 10.42 4.76
CA LYS A 63 14.54 10.82 5.56
C LYS A 63 13.33 11.07 4.66
N PRO A 64 12.15 10.55 5.02
CA PRO A 64 10.95 10.84 4.27
C PRO A 64 10.62 12.34 4.30
N GLN A 65 10.29 12.87 3.14
CA GLN A 65 9.74 14.20 2.97
C GLN A 65 8.33 14.08 2.41
N PHE A 66 7.40 14.86 2.98
CA PHE A 66 6.00 14.84 2.63
C PHE A 66 5.61 16.20 2.03
N SER A 67 4.86 16.16 0.93
CA SER A 67 4.38 17.35 0.23
C SER A 67 2.99 17.14 -0.36
N GLY A 68 2.41 18.18 -0.96
CA GLY A 68 1.05 18.18 -1.49
C GLY A 68 0.02 18.80 -0.53
N ASP A 69 -1.14 19.16 -1.07
CA ASP A 69 -2.18 19.87 -0.29
C ASP A 69 -2.84 18.97 0.75
N ALA A 70 -2.97 17.67 0.48
CA ALA A 70 -3.50 16.72 1.43
C ALA A 70 -2.57 16.55 2.65
N TYR A 71 -1.25 16.61 2.46
CA TYR A 71 -0.30 16.59 3.57
C TYR A 71 -0.48 17.81 4.48
N LYS A 72 -0.58 19.02 3.91
CA LYS A 72 -0.78 20.25 4.71
C LYS A 72 -2.07 20.20 5.53
N LEU A 73 -3.11 19.57 4.97
CA LEU A 73 -4.43 19.45 5.59
C LEU A 73 -4.48 18.37 6.68
N TYR A 74 -3.78 17.25 6.50
CA TYR A 74 -3.93 16.07 7.35
C TYR A 74 -2.70 15.72 8.20
N LYS A 75 -1.59 16.46 8.11
CA LYS A 75 -0.38 16.18 8.89
C LYS A 75 -0.61 16.06 10.41
N ASP A 76 -1.59 16.78 10.93
CA ASP A 76 -1.92 16.82 12.36
C ASP A 76 -3.08 15.86 12.71
N ALA A 77 -3.63 15.13 11.71
CA ALA A 77 -4.77 14.23 11.88
C ALA A 77 -4.42 12.98 12.70
N ALA A 78 -3.13 12.60 12.77
CA ALA A 78 -2.68 11.48 13.59
C ALA A 78 -2.87 11.72 15.10
N GLU A 79 -2.95 12.98 15.52
CA GLU A 79 -3.12 13.37 16.93
C GLU A 79 -4.60 13.47 17.33
N ASN A 80 -5.52 13.28 16.39
CA ASN A 80 -6.96 13.41 16.62
C ASN A 80 -7.66 12.03 16.67
N ASP A 81 -7.97 11.57 17.88
CA ASP A 81 -8.66 10.30 18.14
C ASP A 81 -10.06 10.21 17.49
N ASN A 82 -10.65 11.32 17.04
CA ASN A 82 -11.96 11.32 16.38
C ASN A 82 -11.88 10.99 14.87
N ILE A 83 -10.68 10.90 14.29
CA ILE A 83 -10.51 10.60 12.87
C ILE A 83 -10.34 9.09 12.70
N PRO A 84 -11.24 8.40 11.97
CA PRO A 84 -11.12 6.96 11.75
C PRO A 84 -9.79 6.61 11.07
N HIS A 85 -9.07 5.62 11.60
CA HIS A 85 -7.78 5.20 11.04
C HIS A 85 -7.85 4.68 9.60
N SER A 86 -9.02 4.24 9.15
CA SER A 86 -9.26 3.81 7.77
C SER A 86 -9.71 4.93 6.83
N SER A 87 -9.93 6.15 7.33
CA SER A 87 -10.31 7.29 6.51
C SER A 87 -9.10 7.86 5.77
N ALA A 88 -9.35 8.60 4.69
CA ALA A 88 -8.31 9.32 3.94
C ALA A 88 -7.43 10.19 4.87
N ALA A 89 -8.08 10.96 5.76
CA ALA A 89 -7.41 11.81 6.73
C ALA A 89 -6.58 11.00 7.75
N GLY A 90 -7.11 9.88 8.26
CA GLY A 90 -6.42 9.03 9.22
C GLY A 90 -5.21 8.32 8.62
N VAL A 91 -5.32 7.83 7.37
CA VAL A 91 -4.21 7.22 6.66
C VAL A 91 -3.14 8.25 6.31
N ALA A 92 -3.52 9.42 5.76
CA ALA A 92 -2.59 10.49 5.43
C ALA A 92 -1.85 11.02 6.67
N GLY A 93 -2.58 11.29 7.76
CA GLY A 93 -2.00 11.73 9.03
C GLY A 93 -1.02 10.71 9.60
N ARG A 94 -1.39 9.42 9.60
CA ARG A 94 -0.48 8.37 10.06
C ARG A 94 0.78 8.26 9.19
N VAL A 95 0.62 8.32 7.87
CA VAL A 95 1.76 8.25 6.94
C VAL A 95 2.69 9.44 7.14
N SER A 96 2.16 10.63 7.42
CA SER A 96 3.00 11.82 7.69
C SER A 96 3.86 11.73 8.94
N THR A 97 3.57 10.83 9.87
CA THR A 97 4.41 10.60 11.05
C THR A 97 5.52 9.57 10.82
N PHE A 98 5.58 8.95 9.64
CA PHE A 98 6.54 7.89 9.36
C PHE A 98 7.98 8.39 9.35
N LYS A 99 8.84 7.57 9.93
CA LYS A 99 10.29 7.68 9.86
C LYS A 99 10.81 6.74 8.77
N PHE A 100 12.10 6.87 8.45
CA PHE A 100 12.77 6.00 7.50
C PHE A 100 12.64 4.50 7.88
N GLU A 101 12.74 4.17 9.16
CA GLU A 101 12.59 2.80 9.66
C GLU A 101 11.18 2.23 9.46
N ASP A 102 10.15 3.08 9.52
CA ASP A 102 8.77 2.69 9.25
C ASP A 102 8.57 2.37 7.77
N LEU A 103 9.17 3.17 6.87
CA LEU A 103 9.17 2.88 5.44
C LEU A 103 9.89 1.58 5.10
N LEU A 104 11.06 1.32 5.71
CA LEU A 104 11.76 0.06 5.52
C LEU A 104 10.98 -1.14 6.04
N THR A 105 10.32 -0.99 7.19
CA THR A 105 9.47 -2.05 7.76
C THR A 105 8.26 -2.30 6.87
N LEU A 106 7.60 -1.24 6.40
CA LEU A 106 6.45 -1.36 5.50
C LEU A 106 6.85 -2.03 4.18
N GLU A 107 7.98 -1.65 3.60
CA GLU A 107 8.46 -2.26 2.36
C GLU A 107 8.67 -3.77 2.55
N LYS A 108 9.26 -4.18 3.68
CA LYS A 108 9.43 -5.59 4.01
C LYS A 108 8.10 -6.31 4.14
N GLU A 109 7.14 -5.75 4.87
CA GLU A 109 5.81 -6.35 5.06
C GLU A 109 5.02 -6.45 3.75
N LEU A 110 5.11 -5.42 2.90
CA LEU A 110 4.51 -5.43 1.57
C LEU A 110 5.17 -6.49 0.67
N LYS A 111 6.49 -6.68 0.73
CA LYS A 111 7.20 -7.72 -0.03
C LYS A 111 6.76 -9.11 0.42
N GLU A 112 6.72 -9.36 1.73
CA GLU A 112 6.23 -10.63 2.30
C GLU A 112 4.79 -10.93 1.86
N MET A 113 3.92 -9.91 1.88
CA MET A 113 2.54 -10.06 1.43
C MET A 113 2.44 -10.27 -0.09
N ARG A 114 3.24 -9.57 -0.89
CA ARG A 114 3.29 -9.76 -2.35
C ARG A 114 3.71 -11.18 -2.68
N ASP A 115 4.77 -11.67 -2.07
CA ASP A 115 5.29 -13.02 -2.32
C ASP A 115 4.24 -14.06 -1.94
N TRP A 116 3.58 -13.90 -0.78
CA TRP A 116 2.43 -14.72 -0.41
C TRP A 116 1.29 -14.66 -1.45
N MET A 117 0.96 -13.48 -1.97
CA MET A 117 -0.07 -13.32 -3.00
C MET A 117 0.30 -14.01 -4.31
N VAL A 118 1.58 -14.02 -4.69
CA VAL A 118 2.09 -14.70 -5.88
C VAL A 118 2.04 -16.22 -5.71
N ASP A 119 2.54 -16.72 -4.58
CA ASP A 119 2.57 -18.15 -4.27
C ASP A 119 1.17 -18.77 -4.23
N ASN A 120 0.16 -17.97 -3.86
CA ASN A 120 -1.24 -18.38 -3.81
C ASN A 120 -2.04 -18.02 -5.09
N GLY A 121 -1.38 -17.50 -6.13
CA GLY A 121 -2.01 -17.21 -7.42
C GLY A 121 -2.97 -16.02 -7.45
N PHE A 122 -2.96 -15.16 -6.42
CA PHE A 122 -3.72 -13.91 -6.42
C PHE A 122 -3.11 -12.86 -7.36
N ILE A 123 -1.78 -12.91 -7.54
CA ILE A 123 -1.03 -12.12 -8.52
C ILE A 123 -0.22 -13.08 -9.37
N LEU A 124 -0.23 -12.89 -10.69
CA LEU A 124 0.56 -13.69 -11.62
C LEU A 124 1.72 -12.85 -12.14
N ILE A 125 2.92 -13.03 -11.59
CA ILE A 125 4.13 -12.42 -12.15
C ILE A 125 4.66 -13.36 -13.21
N THR A 126 4.25 -13.16 -14.46
CA THR A 126 4.90 -13.81 -15.60
C THR A 126 5.76 -12.76 -16.32
N GLU A 127 6.93 -13.17 -16.79
CA GLU A 127 7.84 -12.32 -17.59
C GLU A 127 7.21 -11.79 -18.89
N SER A 128 5.92 -12.07 -19.18
CA SER A 128 5.33 -11.73 -20.47
C SER A 128 3.83 -11.41 -20.52
N ARG A 129 3.07 -11.25 -19.41
CA ARG A 129 1.76 -10.54 -19.38
C ARG A 129 1.08 -10.79 -18.03
N MET A 130 0.84 -9.73 -17.24
CA MET A 130 -0.33 -9.72 -16.38
C MET A 130 -1.52 -9.40 -17.28
N TYR A 131 -2.31 -10.43 -17.58
CA TYR A 131 -3.59 -10.25 -18.23
C TYR A 131 -4.56 -9.68 -17.18
N ARG A 132 -5.35 -8.68 -17.58
CA ARG A 132 -6.43 -8.04 -16.80
C ARG A 132 -7.58 -9.00 -16.39
N ALA A 133 -7.33 -10.30 -16.26
CA ALA A 133 -8.34 -11.33 -15.97
C ALA A 133 -8.47 -11.67 -14.48
N SER A 134 -7.44 -11.52 -13.65
CA SER A 134 -7.55 -11.88 -12.22
C SER A 134 -8.44 -10.91 -11.43
N VAL A 135 -8.49 -9.63 -11.83
CA VAL A 135 -9.44 -8.65 -11.27
C VAL A 135 -10.88 -8.96 -11.71
N ALA A 136 -11.10 -9.32 -12.98
CA ALA A 136 -12.43 -9.64 -13.49
C ALA A 136 -12.99 -10.95 -12.89
N LEU A 137 -12.14 -11.95 -12.63
CA LEU A 137 -12.55 -13.22 -12.00
C LEU A 137 -12.87 -13.06 -10.51
N PHE A 138 -12.18 -12.16 -9.80
CA PHE A 138 -12.45 -11.89 -8.39
C PHE A 138 -13.69 -10.98 -8.19
N GLU A 139 -13.93 -10.03 -9.10
CA GLU A 139 -15.15 -9.21 -9.09
C GLU A 139 -16.40 -10.02 -9.50
N HIS A 140 -16.24 -11.08 -10.29
CA HIS A 140 -17.33 -12.02 -10.60
C HIS A 140 -17.62 -13.06 -9.50
N SER A 141 -16.64 -13.41 -8.66
CA SER A 141 -16.84 -14.41 -7.60
C SER A 141 -17.46 -13.86 -6.32
N HIS A 142 -17.43 -12.54 -6.09
CA HIS A 142 -18.05 -11.90 -4.92
C HIS A 142 -19.44 -11.28 -5.16
N LEU A 143 -19.96 -11.27 -6.39
CA LEU A 143 -21.35 -10.87 -6.70
C LEU A 143 -22.36 -12.04 -6.61
N LYS A 144 -21.95 -13.23 -6.14
CA LYS A 144 -22.83 -14.41 -5.95
C LYS A 144 -22.88 -14.96 -4.52
N ILE A 145 -22.76 -14.10 -3.51
CA ILE A 145 -23.23 -14.43 -2.15
C ILE A 145 -24.37 -13.45 -1.84
N GLY A 146 -25.56 -13.84 -2.29
CA GLY A 146 -26.78 -13.04 -2.20
C GLY A 146 -27.90 -13.69 -2.99
N LYS A 147 -28.31 -14.88 -2.53
CA LYS A 147 -29.69 -15.35 -2.70
C LYS A 147 -30.36 -15.27 -1.35
#